data_AF-G0PI22-F1
#
_entry.id   AF-G0PI22-F1
#
_cell.length_a   1.000
_cell.length_b   1.000
_cell.length_c   1.000
_cell.angle_alpha   90.00
_cell.angle_beta   90.00
_cell.angle_gamma   90.00
#
_symmetry.space_group_name_H-M   'P 1'
#
loop_
_entity.id
_entity.type
_entity.pdbx_description
1 polymer ?
#
loop_
_entity_poly.entity_id
_entity_poly.type
_entity_poly.pdbx_seq_one_letter_code
_entity_poly.pdbx_strand_id
1 'polypeptide(L)'
;MNTKKEIKFIEEIKAIVPKKLGKIYTSSVIEKDSKRLTINLKKVDALPKCGLIGAPDVCVKITLTQGAKTQTKSSRIIKSTCSAVYNEAVMFLCGTSKNDLAQTSIVISVHDAQRTCTGDDTIGCAFLGVGAVDKSEIDQWKGTTEHLGKEYKGNHTLKAPQTTPPVHVAEANDDVAADEEDY
;
A
#
# COMPACT_ATOMS: atom_id res chain seq x y z
N MET A 1 -32.24 -19.62 -21.96
CA MET A 1 -30.79 -19.41 -22.12
C MET A 1 -30.24 -19.02 -20.74
N ASN A 2 -29.79 -19.98 -19.94
CA ASN A 2 -28.41 -20.48 -19.85
C ASN A 2 -27.66 -19.99 -18.58
N THR A 3 -28.40 -19.79 -17.48
CA THR A 3 -27.96 -19.37 -16.15
C THR A 3 -26.83 -20.23 -15.59
N LYS A 4 -26.77 -21.52 -15.95
CA LYS A 4 -25.67 -22.42 -15.54
C LYS A 4 -24.33 -22.08 -16.19
N LYS A 5 -24.30 -21.59 -17.44
CA LYS A 5 -23.03 -21.16 -18.07
C LYS A 5 -22.58 -19.81 -17.52
N GLU A 6 -23.50 -18.90 -17.23
CA GLU A 6 -23.19 -17.63 -16.57
C GLU A 6 -22.66 -17.83 -15.15
N ILE A 7 -23.28 -18.71 -14.34
CA ILE A 7 -22.79 -19.05 -13.00
C ILE A 7 -21.39 -19.69 -13.08
N LYS A 8 -21.17 -20.61 -14.02
CA LYS A 8 -19.87 -21.26 -14.21
C LYS A 8 -18.79 -20.26 -14.66
N PHE A 9 -19.16 -19.32 -15.53
CA PHE A 9 -18.28 -18.23 -15.97
C PHE A 9 -17.94 -17.25 -14.84
N ILE A 10 -18.92 -16.91 -13.99
CA ILE A 10 -18.70 -16.08 -12.79
C ILE A 10 -17.82 -16.80 -11.75
N GLU A 11 -17.99 -18.11 -11.57
CA GLU A 11 -17.12 -18.91 -10.70
C GLU A 11 -15.68 -19.01 -11.25
N GLU A 12 -15.52 -19.17 -12.56
CA GLU A 12 -14.22 -19.11 -13.22
C GLU A 12 -13.57 -17.72 -13.08
N ILE A 13 -14.33 -16.63 -13.20
CA ILE A 13 -13.84 -15.26 -12.96
C ILE A 13 -13.44 -15.06 -11.49
N LYS A 14 -14.22 -15.55 -10.53
CA LYS A 14 -13.89 -15.49 -9.10
C LYS A 14 -12.64 -16.30 -8.74
N ALA A 15 -12.32 -17.35 -9.50
CA ALA A 15 -11.08 -18.11 -9.34
C ALA A 15 -9.86 -17.37 -9.89
N ILE A 16 -10.05 -16.42 -10.80
CA ILE A 16 -8.98 -15.58 -11.38
C ILE A 16 -8.56 -14.45 -10.41
N VAL A 17 -9.47 -13.97 -9.54
CA VAL A 17 -9.12 -12.98 -8.52
C VAL A 17 -8.37 -13.66 -7.36
N PRO A 18 -7.11 -13.30 -7.08
CA PRO A 18 -6.36 -13.94 -6.02
C PRO A 18 -7.02 -13.68 -4.66
N LYS A 19 -7.44 -14.75 -3.96
CA LYS A 19 -8.03 -14.66 -2.61
C LYS A 19 -7.06 -14.08 -1.56
N LYS A 20 -5.75 -14.10 -1.83
CA LYS A 20 -4.69 -13.57 -0.95
C LYS A 20 -3.59 -12.97 -1.83
N LEU A 21 -3.10 -11.79 -1.49
CA LEU A 21 -2.10 -11.05 -2.27
C LEU A 21 -0.65 -11.29 -1.78
N GLY A 22 -0.48 -12.14 -0.77
CA GLY A 22 0.82 -12.48 -0.17
C GLY A 22 1.07 -11.79 1.16
N LYS A 23 2.32 -11.85 1.62
CA LYS A 23 2.78 -11.24 2.86
C LYS A 23 4.10 -10.50 2.67
N ILE A 24 4.29 -9.43 3.43
CA ILE A 24 5.56 -8.69 3.50
C ILE A 24 6.09 -8.69 4.93
N TYR A 25 7.41 -8.79 5.06
CA TYR A 25 8.13 -8.89 6.32
C TYR A 25 9.10 -7.71 6.42
N THR A 26 8.93 -6.89 7.43
CA THR A 26 9.76 -5.71 7.66
C THR A 26 10.12 -5.56 9.13
N SER A 27 11.06 -4.69 9.40
CA SER A 27 11.16 -4.04 10.69
C SER A 27 11.33 -2.53 10.54
N SER A 28 11.04 -1.80 11.60
CA SER A 28 11.11 -0.35 11.63
C SER A 28 11.78 0.13 12.91
N VAL A 29 12.57 1.20 12.78
CA VAL A 29 13.21 1.90 13.88
C VAL A 29 13.31 3.38 13.57
N ILE A 30 13.07 4.23 14.57
CA ILE A 30 13.24 5.68 14.46
C ILE A 30 14.42 6.12 15.31
N GLU A 31 15.38 6.78 14.68
CA GLU A 31 16.56 7.36 15.33
C GLU A 31 16.30 8.85 15.53
N LYS A 32 15.96 9.23 16.78
CA LYS A 32 15.45 10.56 17.12
C LYS A 32 16.40 11.68 16.71
N ASP A 33 17.68 11.57 17.06
CA ASP A 33 18.68 12.64 16.88
C ASP A 33 19.02 12.84 15.40
N SER A 34 19.06 11.73 14.64
CA SER A 34 19.27 11.77 13.19
C SER A 34 18.01 12.11 12.39
N LYS A 35 16.84 12.26 13.05
CA LYS A 35 15.54 12.44 12.40
C LYS A 35 15.32 11.45 11.26
N ARG A 36 15.56 10.18 11.54
CA ARG A 36 15.61 9.12 10.54
C ARG A 36 14.67 7.99 10.92
N LEU A 37 13.84 7.56 9.97
CA LEU A 37 13.14 6.28 10.01
C LEU A 37 13.89 5.30 9.11
N THR A 38 14.19 4.12 9.62
CA THR A 38 14.72 3.01 8.82
C THR A 38 13.69 1.91 8.75
N ILE A 39 13.27 1.53 7.55
CA ILE A 39 12.48 0.32 7.27
C ILE A 39 13.44 -0.74 6.73
N ASN A 40 13.68 -1.79 7.50
CA ASN A 40 14.44 -2.95 7.05
C ASN A 40 13.49 -3.90 6.31
N LEU A 41 13.58 -3.90 4.98
CA LEU A 41 12.81 -4.79 4.11
C LEU A 41 13.45 -6.18 4.10
N LYS A 42 12.79 -7.16 4.70
CA LYS A 42 13.33 -8.53 4.83
C LYS A 42 13.00 -9.37 3.61
N LYS A 43 11.71 -9.67 3.41
CA LYS A 43 11.22 -10.48 2.31
C LYS A 43 9.75 -10.20 2.00
N VAL A 44 9.34 -10.62 0.82
CA VAL A 44 7.95 -10.78 0.39
C VAL A 44 7.72 -12.24 0.08
N ASP A 45 6.54 -12.77 0.38
CA ASP A 45 6.26 -14.20 0.27
C ASP A 45 4.81 -14.47 -0.15
N ALA A 46 4.58 -15.64 -0.76
CA ALA A 46 3.27 -16.11 -1.21
C ALA A 46 2.54 -15.13 -2.16
N LEU A 47 3.27 -14.47 -3.07
CA LEU A 47 2.66 -13.63 -4.09
C LEU A 47 1.88 -14.46 -5.12
N PRO A 48 0.77 -13.93 -5.65
CA PRO A 48 0.01 -14.59 -6.70
C PRO A 48 0.82 -14.68 -8.00
N LYS A 49 0.59 -15.75 -8.76
CA LYS A 49 1.05 -15.86 -10.15
C LYS A 49 0.00 -15.26 -11.07
N CYS A 50 0.42 -14.51 -12.07
CA CYS A 50 -0.47 -14.13 -13.16
C CYS A 50 -0.47 -15.31 -14.15
N GLY A 51 -1.58 -16.05 -14.26
CA GLY A 51 -1.61 -17.39 -14.88
C GLY A 51 -0.88 -17.53 -16.22
N LEU A 52 -1.00 -16.56 -17.13
CA LEU A 52 -0.35 -16.57 -18.44
C LEU A 52 1.07 -15.97 -18.46
N ILE A 53 1.38 -15.05 -17.55
CA ILE A 53 2.67 -14.33 -17.48
C ILE A 53 3.67 -15.06 -16.59
N GLY A 54 3.19 -15.91 -15.68
CA GLY A 54 4.01 -16.66 -14.74
C GLY A 54 4.21 -15.92 -13.41
N ALA A 55 5.41 -16.08 -12.83
CA ALA A 55 5.77 -15.39 -11.59
C ALA A 55 6.17 -13.93 -11.86
N PRO A 56 5.87 -12.99 -10.94
CA PRO A 56 6.11 -11.56 -11.15
C PRO A 56 7.60 -11.20 -11.06
N ASP A 57 7.95 -10.03 -11.62
CA ASP A 57 9.22 -9.34 -11.33
C ASP A 57 9.01 -8.38 -10.15
N VAL A 58 9.41 -8.82 -8.95
CA VAL A 58 8.99 -8.18 -7.70
C VAL A 58 9.83 -6.95 -7.39
N CYS A 59 9.16 -5.80 -7.26
CA CYS A 59 9.71 -4.55 -6.75
C CYS A 59 8.88 -4.07 -5.55
N VAL A 60 9.52 -3.61 -4.49
CA VAL A 60 8.83 -2.99 -3.35
C VAL A 60 9.08 -1.49 -3.37
N LYS A 61 8.00 -0.70 -3.33
CA LYS A 61 8.07 0.75 -3.14
C LYS A 61 7.60 1.08 -1.73
N ILE A 62 8.35 1.93 -1.04
CA ILE A 62 8.01 2.43 0.29
C ILE A 62 7.83 3.95 0.18
N THR A 63 6.64 4.42 0.47
CA THR A 63 6.28 5.85 0.46
C THR A 63 5.99 6.30 1.88
N LEU A 64 6.74 7.29 2.37
CA LEU A 64 6.49 7.98 3.63
C LEU A 64 5.92 9.37 3.35
N THR A 65 4.84 9.72 4.05
CA THR A 65 4.21 11.04 4.00
C THR A 65 4.06 11.62 5.40
N GLN A 66 4.50 12.86 5.58
CA GLN A 66 4.30 13.67 6.79
C GLN A 66 3.87 15.09 6.39
N GLY A 67 2.58 15.40 6.55
CA GLY A 67 1.99 16.63 6.03
C GLY A 67 2.17 16.73 4.51
N ALA A 68 2.79 17.81 4.02
CA ALA A 68 3.06 18.02 2.60
C ALA A 68 4.32 17.30 2.08
N LYS A 69 5.14 16.69 2.96
CA LYS A 69 6.39 16.04 2.55
C LYS A 69 6.15 14.57 2.25
N THR A 70 6.44 14.17 1.01
CA THR A 70 6.38 12.77 0.57
C THR A 70 7.75 12.31 0.08
N GLN A 71 8.18 11.13 0.50
CA GLN A 71 9.41 10.47 0.05
C GLN A 71 9.06 9.05 -0.39
N THR A 72 9.39 8.69 -1.64
CA THR A 72 9.23 7.33 -2.16
C THR A 72 10.60 6.74 -2.48
N LYS A 73 10.86 5.51 -2.02
CA LYS A 73 12.06 4.74 -2.35
C LYS A 73 11.68 3.36 -2.84
N SER A 74 12.40 2.86 -3.83
CA SER A 74 12.15 1.54 -4.43
C SER A 74 13.30 0.59 -4.10
N SER A 75 12.97 -0.68 -3.88
CA SER A 75 13.95 -1.76 -3.79
C SER A 75 14.55 -2.08 -5.17
N ARG A 76 15.56 -2.95 -5.19
CA ARG A 76 15.91 -3.65 -6.43
C ARG A 76 14.74 -4.52 -6.94
N ILE A 77 14.80 -4.92 -8.20
CA ILE A 77 13.84 -5.87 -8.78
C ILE A 77 14.38 -7.29 -8.62
N ILE A 78 13.56 -8.23 -8.15
CA ILE A 78 13.87 -9.66 -8.12
C ILE A 78 12.96 -10.38 -9.12
N LYS A 79 13.56 -10.94 -10.16
CA LYS A 79 12.83 -11.46 -11.32
C LYS A 79 12.16 -12.81 -11.04
N SER A 80 11.03 -13.03 -11.71
CA SER A 80 10.31 -14.31 -11.81
C SER A 80 10.22 -15.09 -10.49
N THR A 81 9.66 -14.46 -9.46
CA THR A 81 9.53 -15.10 -8.13
C THR A 81 8.23 -14.74 -7.42
N CYS A 82 7.65 -15.71 -6.71
CA CYS A 82 6.55 -15.46 -5.77
C CYS A 82 7.04 -15.16 -4.34
N SER A 83 8.35 -15.27 -4.11
CA SER A 83 9.02 -15.08 -2.81
C SER A 83 10.36 -14.38 -3.01
N ALA A 84 10.43 -13.11 -2.65
CA ALA A 84 11.58 -12.24 -2.89
C ALA A 84 12.26 -11.89 -1.56
N VAL A 85 13.58 -12.11 -1.45
CA VAL A 85 14.37 -11.75 -0.25
C VAL A 85 15.22 -10.53 -0.55
N TYR A 86 15.04 -9.46 0.24
CA TYR A 86 15.68 -8.17 0.03
C TYR A 86 16.86 -7.96 0.98
N ASN A 87 16.62 -8.05 2.30
CA ASN A 87 17.59 -7.66 3.33
C ASN A 87 18.15 -6.23 3.11
N GLU A 88 17.27 -5.29 2.76
CA GLU A 88 17.64 -3.91 2.45
C GLU A 88 17.20 -2.96 3.58
N ALA A 89 18.06 -2.02 3.97
CA ALA A 89 17.70 -0.94 4.88
C ALA A 89 17.28 0.29 4.08
N VAL A 90 16.01 0.68 4.15
CA VAL A 90 15.45 1.84 3.44
C VAL A 90 15.26 2.98 4.43
N MET A 91 16.08 4.02 4.30
CA MET A 91 16.11 5.14 5.24
C MET A 91 15.32 6.34 4.72
N PHE A 92 14.58 7.03 5.59
CA PHE A 92 13.80 8.23 5.28
C PHE A 92 14.13 9.35 6.25
N LEU A 93 14.12 10.60 5.78
CA LEU A 93 14.05 11.74 6.69
C LEU A 93 12.66 11.76 7.33
N CYS A 94 12.59 11.74 8.65
CA CYS A 94 11.36 11.59 9.40
C CYS A 94 11.33 12.58 10.56
N GLY A 95 10.28 13.42 10.62
CA GLY A 95 9.98 14.23 11.78
C GLY A 95 9.67 13.33 12.98
N THR A 96 10.31 13.59 14.11
CA THR A 96 10.25 12.73 15.31
C THR A 96 9.49 13.36 16.46
N SER A 97 8.84 14.50 16.23
CA SER A 97 7.91 15.07 17.22
C SER A 97 6.66 14.19 17.32
N LYS A 98 5.98 14.21 18.47
CA LYS A 98 4.73 13.43 18.66
C LYS A 98 3.69 13.75 17.59
N ASN A 99 3.58 15.03 17.19
CA ASN A 99 2.66 15.46 16.15
C ASN A 99 3.04 14.90 14.77
N ASP A 100 4.32 14.97 14.40
CA ASP A 100 4.80 14.42 13.11
C ASP A 100 4.54 12.91 13.03
N LEU A 101 4.86 12.18 14.11
CA LEU A 101 4.68 10.73 14.18
C LEU A 101 3.21 10.32 14.14
N ALA A 102 2.32 11.10 14.78
CA ALA A 102 0.87 10.85 14.74
C ALA A 102 0.28 11.04 13.32
N GLN A 103 0.86 11.92 12.52
CA GLN A 103 0.42 12.24 11.15
C GLN A 103 1.20 11.48 10.06
N THR A 104 2.11 10.58 10.45
CA THR A 104 2.92 9.83 9.49
C THR A 104 2.07 8.75 8.82
N SER A 105 2.03 8.74 7.49
CA SER A 105 1.51 7.62 6.70
C SER A 105 2.66 6.94 5.98
N ILE A 106 2.73 5.60 6.04
CA ILE A 106 3.70 4.81 5.30
C ILE A 106 2.95 3.75 4.51
N VAL A 107 3.12 3.77 3.18
CA VAL A 107 2.59 2.76 2.27
C VAL A 107 3.76 1.92 1.76
N ILE A 108 3.67 0.61 1.97
CA ILE A 108 4.63 -0.38 1.47
C ILE A 108 3.91 -1.19 0.39
N SER A 109 4.16 -0.88 -0.87
CA SER A 109 3.49 -1.50 -2.02
C SER A 109 4.42 -2.46 -2.75
N VAL A 110 3.89 -3.62 -3.12
CA VAL A 110 4.58 -4.64 -3.92
C VAL A 110 4.07 -4.55 -5.35
N HIS A 111 4.98 -4.50 -6.31
CA HIS A 111 4.70 -4.31 -7.72
C HIS A 111 5.26 -5.47 -8.56
N ASP A 112 4.57 -5.77 -9.65
CA ASP A 112 5.06 -6.60 -10.74
C ASP A 112 5.60 -5.72 -11.87
N ALA A 113 6.93 -5.60 -11.96
CA ALA A 113 7.60 -4.74 -12.94
C ALA A 113 7.32 -5.16 -14.40
N GLN A 114 6.83 -6.38 -14.65
CA GLN A 114 6.42 -6.84 -15.98
C GLN A 114 5.09 -6.20 -16.43
N ARG A 115 4.26 -5.71 -15.50
CA ARG A 115 2.92 -5.14 -15.77
C ARG A 115 2.90 -3.63 -16.00
N THR A 116 4.05 -2.98 -16.05
CA THR A 116 4.17 -1.51 -16.16
C THR A 116 3.44 -0.92 -17.38
N CYS A 117 3.29 -1.67 -18.47
CA CYS A 117 2.54 -1.24 -19.66
C CYS A 117 1.02 -1.12 -19.45
N THR A 118 0.46 -1.76 -18.41
CA THR A 118 -1.00 -1.77 -18.13
C THR A 118 -1.44 -0.67 -17.16
N GLY A 119 -0.50 0.10 -16.59
CA GLY A 119 -0.78 1.19 -15.65
C GLY A 119 -1.12 0.75 -14.22
N ASP A 120 -1.47 -0.52 -13.99
CA ASP A 120 -1.67 -1.10 -12.67
C ASP A 120 -0.70 -2.27 -12.45
N ASP A 121 0.51 -1.92 -12.01
CA ASP A 121 1.56 -2.88 -11.67
C ASP A 121 1.48 -3.35 -10.21
N THR A 122 0.53 -2.85 -9.41
CA THR A 122 0.51 -3.12 -7.97
C THR A 122 -0.12 -4.47 -7.67
N ILE A 123 0.63 -5.32 -6.98
CA ILE A 123 0.13 -6.61 -6.47
C ILE A 123 -0.63 -6.41 -5.17
N GLY A 124 -0.11 -5.60 -4.26
CA GLY A 124 -0.77 -5.29 -2.99
C GLY A 124 0.07 -4.42 -2.05
N CYS A 125 -0.56 -3.95 -0.98
CA CYS A 125 0.00 -2.97 -0.05
C CYS A 125 -0.10 -3.42 1.41
N ALA A 126 0.87 -2.99 2.21
CA ALA A 126 0.80 -2.92 3.66
C ALA A 126 1.00 -1.47 4.11
N PHE A 127 0.52 -1.13 5.30
CA PHE A 127 0.47 0.24 5.80
C PHE A 127 1.08 0.31 7.20
N LEU A 128 1.77 1.40 7.52
CA LEU A 128 2.14 1.76 8.90
C LEU A 128 1.71 3.22 9.16
N GLY A 129 1.38 3.54 10.40
CA GLY A 129 0.88 4.87 10.74
C GLY A 129 -0.54 5.12 10.24
N VAL A 130 -0.80 6.34 9.77
CA VAL A 130 -2.11 6.71 9.22
C VAL A 130 -2.44 5.82 8.01
N GLY A 131 -3.59 5.13 8.08
CA GLY A 131 -4.04 4.16 7.09
C GLY A 131 -3.78 2.69 7.47
N ALA A 132 -3.02 2.42 8.54
CA ALA A 132 -2.91 1.07 9.11
C ALA A 132 -4.25 0.62 9.69
N VAL A 133 -4.71 -0.56 9.28
CA VAL A 133 -6.00 -1.14 9.72
C VAL A 133 -5.80 -2.50 10.38
N ASP A 134 -4.78 -3.25 9.98
CA ASP A 134 -4.52 -4.56 10.57
C ASP A 134 -3.79 -4.42 11.91
N LYS A 135 -4.13 -5.29 12.86
CA LYS A 135 -3.50 -5.30 14.18
C LYS A 135 -1.96 -5.37 14.10
N SER A 136 -1.40 -6.17 13.18
CA SER A 136 0.06 -6.29 13.06
C SER A 136 0.73 -5.01 12.57
N GLU A 137 0.05 -4.22 11.74
CA GLU A 137 0.51 -2.92 11.25
C GLU A 137 0.50 -1.88 12.35
N ILE A 138 -0.62 -1.81 13.08
CA ILE A 138 -0.82 -0.91 14.21
C ILE A 138 0.20 -1.21 15.32
N ASP A 139 0.37 -2.48 15.68
CA ASP A 139 1.31 -2.89 16.73
C ASP A 139 2.77 -2.53 16.37
N GLN A 140 3.19 -2.75 15.12
CA GLN A 140 4.55 -2.39 14.69
C GLN A 140 4.77 -0.88 14.74
N TRP A 141 3.84 -0.08 14.22
CA TRP A 141 3.98 1.37 14.21
C TRP A 141 3.94 1.96 15.62
N LYS A 142 3.02 1.47 16.45
CA LYS A 142 2.92 1.85 17.86
C LYS A 142 4.24 1.58 18.58
N GLY A 143 4.78 0.36 18.47
CA GLY A 143 6.07 0.02 19.06
C GLY A 143 7.20 0.95 18.61
N THR A 144 7.25 1.23 17.30
CA THR A 144 8.27 2.06 16.67
C THR A 144 8.23 3.52 17.14
N THR A 145 7.05 4.05 17.44
CA THR A 145 6.84 5.46 17.83
C THR A 145 6.88 5.67 19.35
N GLU A 146 6.48 4.68 20.16
CA GLU A 146 6.53 4.75 21.62
C GLU A 146 7.96 4.52 22.17
N HIS A 147 8.78 3.78 21.42
CA HIS A 147 10.13 3.38 21.86
C HIS A 147 11.18 3.68 20.78
N LEU A 148 11.46 4.97 20.58
CA LEU A 148 12.47 5.43 19.62
C LEU A 148 13.84 4.77 19.89
N GLY A 149 14.56 4.41 18.83
CA GLY A 149 15.84 3.70 18.87
C GLY A 149 15.73 2.17 18.98
N LYS A 150 14.54 1.63 19.28
CA LYS A 150 14.30 0.18 19.31
C LYS A 150 13.67 -0.29 18.00
N GLU A 151 14.19 -1.39 17.48
CA GLU A 151 13.66 -2.04 16.28
C GLU A 151 12.41 -2.88 16.60
N TYR A 152 11.36 -2.72 15.79
CA TYR A 152 10.14 -3.51 15.84
C TYR A 152 9.90 -4.24 14.53
N LYS A 153 9.67 -5.55 14.61
CA LYS A 153 9.41 -6.42 13.46
C LYS A 153 7.91 -6.54 13.22
N GLY A 154 7.51 -6.63 11.96
CA GLY A 154 6.16 -7.01 11.58
C GLY A 154 6.10 -7.88 10.34
N ASN A 155 4.98 -8.58 10.27
CA ASN A 155 4.60 -9.42 9.15
C ASN A 155 3.16 -9.03 8.80
N HIS A 156 2.96 -8.54 7.58
CA HIS A 156 1.70 -7.96 7.16
C HIS A 156 1.15 -8.71 5.97
N THR A 157 -0.16 -8.97 5.99
CA THR A 157 -0.87 -9.47 4.82
C THR A 157 -1.04 -8.33 3.83
N LEU A 158 -0.70 -8.58 2.57
CA LEU A 158 -0.88 -7.60 1.51
C LEU A 158 -2.38 -7.45 1.21
N LYS A 159 -2.82 -6.20 1.12
CA LYS A 159 -4.19 -5.79 0.81
C LYS A 159 -4.25 -5.16 -0.57
N ALA A 160 -5.44 -5.10 -1.16
CA ALA A 160 -5.61 -4.36 -2.40
C ALA A 160 -5.19 -2.89 -2.18
N PRO A 161 -4.69 -2.21 -3.22
CA PRO A 161 -4.50 -0.77 -3.16
C PRO A 161 -5.80 -0.12 -2.67
N GLN A 162 -5.74 0.75 -1.67
CA GLN A 162 -6.91 1.52 -1.23
C GLN A 162 -7.38 2.35 -2.42
N THR A 163 -8.55 2.03 -2.98
CA THR A 163 -9.21 2.88 -3.96
C THR A 163 -9.54 4.19 -3.27
N THR A 164 -9.10 5.32 -3.85
CA THR A 164 -9.52 6.67 -3.44
C THR A 164 -11.02 6.67 -3.10
N PRO A 165 -11.46 7.25 -1.96
CA PRO A 165 -12.89 7.37 -1.70
C PRO A 165 -13.54 8.10 -2.89
N PRO A 166 -14.79 7.76 -3.27
CA PRO A 166 -15.47 8.42 -4.37
C PRO A 166 -15.44 9.92 -4.12
N VAL A 167 -14.90 10.68 -5.08
CA VAL A 167 -15.07 12.13 -5.12
C VAL A 167 -16.58 12.34 -5.12
N HIS A 168 -17.14 12.83 -4.01
CA HIS A 168 -18.50 13.35 -4.04
C HIS A 168 -18.42 14.56 -4.95
N VAL A 169 -18.88 14.40 -6.18
CA VAL A 169 -19.21 15.54 -7.02
C VAL A 169 -20.29 16.26 -6.24
N ALA A 170 -19.95 17.42 -5.69
CA ALA A 170 -20.97 18.31 -5.14
C ALA A 170 -21.92 18.60 -6.29
N GLU A 171 -23.16 18.12 -6.19
CA GLU A 171 -24.24 18.55 -7.07
C GLU A 171 -24.29 20.07 -6.97
N ALA A 172 -24.05 20.75 -8.08
CA ALA A 172 -24.32 22.18 -8.16
C ALA A 172 -25.83 22.32 -7.98
N ASN A 173 -26.25 23.00 -6.91
CA ASN A 173 -27.63 23.43 -6.80
C ASN A 173 -27.90 24.38 -7.96
N ASP A 174 -28.81 23.98 -8.85
CA ASP A 174 -29.45 24.89 -9.79
C ASP A 174 -30.33 25.85 -8.98
N ASP A 175 -29.76 26.97 -8.55
CA ASP A 175 -30.54 28.10 -8.07
C ASP A 175 -31.27 28.70 -9.29
N VAL A 176 -32.51 28.25 -9.48
CA VAL A 176 -33.48 28.90 -10.37
C VAL A 176 -33.79 30.27 -9.78
N ALA A 177 -33.17 31.31 -10.35
CA ALA A 177 -33.60 32.68 -10.15
C ALA A 177 -34.96 32.87 -10.84
N ALA A 178 -36.01 32.98 -10.04
CA ALA A 178 -37.30 33.51 -10.45
C ALA A 178 -37.34 35.01 -10.19
N ASP A 179 -38.03 35.71 -11.10
CA ASP A 179 -38.56 37.09 -11.02
C ASP A 179 -37.51 38.22 -11.22
N GLU A 180 -37.71 39.28 -12.00
CA GLU A 180 -38.92 39.99 -12.47
C GLU A 180 -38.65 40.63 -13.86
N GLU A 181 -39.56 40.48 -14.84
CA GLU A 181 -39.68 41.39 -15.98
C GLU A 181 -40.88 42.32 -15.74
N ASP A 182 -40.60 43.57 -15.39
CA ASP A 182 -41.51 44.70 -15.58
C ASP A 182 -41.02 45.47 -16.82
N TYR A 183 -41.82 45.46 -17.90
CA TYR A 183 -42.16 46.59 -18.80
C TYR A 183 -42.98 46.13 -20.01
#